data_AF-A0A3M9ZFW6-F1
#
_entry.id   AF-A0A3M9ZFW6-F1
#
_cell.length_a   1.000
_cell.length_b   1.000
_cell.length_c   1.000
_cell.angle_alpha   90.00
_cell.angle_beta   90.00
_cell.angle_gamma   90.00
#
_symmetry.space_group_name_H-M   'P 1'
#
loop_
_entity.id
_entity.type
_entity.pdbx_description
1 polymer ?
#
loop_
_entity_poly.entity_id
_entity_poly.type
_entity_poly.pdbx_seq_one_letter_code
_entity_poly.pdbx_strand_id
1 'polypeptide(L)'
;MLHEMLDRYMRPPAVSARLTPLDNATVQMFEARFTFGFIREDIYAYVKYPSDDRYYTLRAAQQRVPIELRIMKKSMGEFYHHLDKDQLTALRHLNPVAAELSDTYRRLDRLRKFAAHAKSGVYGIVSQMDSVSDGEDTLETLSLTSTHLVEILVDGAMHAHPNLFAGALAKTYVADMCSILPNFRTF
;
A
#
# COMPACT_ATOMS: atom_id res chain seq x y z
N MET A 1 -10.15 11.50 13.59
CA MET A 1 -10.02 10.35 12.66
C MET A 1 -8.66 9.66 12.71
N LEU A 2 -7.54 10.24 12.23
CA LEU A 2 -6.23 9.55 12.24
C LEU A 2 -5.70 9.28 13.66
N HIS A 3 -5.84 10.26 14.57
CA HIS A 3 -5.47 10.12 15.98
C HIS A 3 -6.33 9.08 16.71
N GLU A 4 -7.63 9.01 16.43
CA GLU A 4 -8.53 8.02 17.05
C GLU A 4 -8.26 6.58 16.58
N MET A 5 -7.83 6.38 15.32
CA MET A 5 -7.38 5.05 14.87
C MET A 5 -6.05 4.66 15.51
N LEU A 6 -5.08 5.57 15.57
CA LEU A 6 -3.80 5.30 16.23
C LEU A 6 -3.98 5.00 17.72
N ASP A 7 -4.84 5.74 18.45
CA ASP A 7 -5.15 5.46 19.85
C ASP A 7 -5.85 4.10 20.07
N ARG A 8 -6.66 3.65 19.11
CA ARG A 8 -7.39 2.38 19.21
C ARG A 8 -6.48 1.17 19.00
N TYR A 9 -5.42 1.32 18.20
CA TYR A 9 -4.57 0.21 17.75
C TYR A 9 -3.12 0.27 18.27
N MET A 10 -2.64 1.41 18.75
CA MET A 10 -1.27 1.58 19.24
C MET A 10 -1.26 1.81 20.75
N ARG A 11 -1.19 0.72 21.52
CA ARG A 11 -0.76 0.78 22.91
C ARG A 11 0.77 0.70 22.98
N PRO A 12 1.42 1.24 24.02
CA PRO A 12 2.85 1.02 24.25
C PRO A 12 3.13 -0.49 24.24
N PRO A 13 4.12 -0.97 23.47
CA PRO A 13 4.34 -2.40 23.34
C PRO A 13 4.74 -3.01 24.67
N ALA A 14 4.06 -4.08 25.06
CA ALA A 14 4.49 -4.91 26.17
C ALA A 14 5.70 -5.73 25.70
N VAL A 15 6.92 -5.23 25.94
CA VAL A 15 8.21 -5.91 25.78
C VAL A 15 8.37 -6.65 24.43
N SER A 16 9.11 -6.06 23.49
CA SER A 16 9.40 -6.57 22.12
C SER A 16 9.28 -8.10 21.96
N ALA A 17 8.08 -8.59 21.68
CA ALA A 17 7.86 -9.99 21.39
C ALA A 17 8.27 -10.24 19.94
N ARG A 18 8.99 -11.33 19.68
CA ARG A 18 9.38 -11.71 18.31
C ARG A 18 8.13 -11.83 17.43
N LEU A 19 8.09 -11.06 16.34
CA LEU A 19 6.97 -11.08 15.41
C LEU A 19 6.90 -12.44 14.69
N THR A 20 5.71 -13.02 14.67
CA THR A 20 5.43 -14.18 13.82
C THR A 20 5.33 -13.77 12.34
N PRO A 21 5.37 -14.70 11.39
CA PRO A 21 5.10 -14.38 9.98
C PRO A 21 3.74 -13.69 9.77
N LEU A 22 2.70 -14.14 10.47
CA LEU A 22 1.38 -13.51 10.43
C LEU A 22 1.38 -12.10 11.02
N ASP A 23 2.09 -11.87 12.15
CA ASP A 23 2.22 -10.52 12.72
C ASP A 23 2.91 -9.57 11.71
N ASN A 24 4.00 -10.01 11.08
CA ASN A 24 4.71 -9.22 10.06
C ASN A 24 3.83 -8.90 8.86
N ALA A 25 3.08 -9.88 8.35
CA ALA A 25 2.14 -9.69 7.24
C ALA A 25 1.05 -8.67 7.60
N THR A 26 0.50 -8.78 8.82
CA THR A 26 -0.55 -7.90 9.34
C THR A 26 -0.05 -6.46 9.49
N VAL A 27 1.16 -6.26 10.04
CA VAL A 27 1.81 -4.96 10.16
C VAL A 27 2.06 -4.35 8.78
N GLN A 28 2.60 -5.11 7.83
CA GLN A 28 2.85 -4.62 6.47
C GLN A 28 1.56 -4.25 5.72
N MET A 29 0.48 -5.01 5.91
CA MET A 29 -0.84 -4.63 5.36
C MET A 29 -1.33 -3.31 5.96
N PHE A 30 -1.16 -3.12 7.27
CA PHE A 30 -1.49 -1.86 7.94
C PHE A 30 -0.65 -0.69 7.40
N GLU A 31 0.68 -0.86 7.29
CA GLU A 31 1.58 0.16 6.72
C GLU A 31 1.25 0.51 5.27
N ALA A 32 0.93 -0.51 4.45
CA ALA A 32 0.50 -0.32 3.07
C ALA A 32 -0.73 0.59 3.02
N ARG A 33 -1.73 0.37 3.88
CA ARG A 33 -2.93 1.22 3.95
C ARG A 33 -2.59 2.71 4.16
N PHE A 34 -1.62 3.06 5.00
CA PHE A 34 -1.22 4.46 5.17
C PHE A 34 -0.45 4.99 3.96
N THR A 35 0.46 4.18 3.43
CA THR A 35 1.27 4.55 2.27
C THR A 35 0.40 4.85 1.05
N PHE A 36 -0.58 4.00 0.77
CA PHE A 36 -1.56 4.23 -0.29
C PHE A 36 -2.47 5.43 0.01
N GLY A 37 -2.79 5.70 1.28
CA GLY A 37 -3.48 6.92 1.69
C GLY A 37 -2.71 8.19 1.32
N PHE A 38 -1.41 8.25 1.62
CA PHE A 38 -0.56 9.39 1.24
C PHE A 38 -0.43 9.55 -0.27
N ILE A 39 -0.23 8.46 -1.01
CA ILE A 39 -0.19 8.46 -2.48
C ILE A 39 -1.49 9.06 -3.04
N ARG A 40 -2.64 8.66 -2.50
CA ARG A 40 -3.94 9.19 -2.93
C ARG A 40 -4.09 10.67 -2.64
N GLU A 41 -3.67 11.12 -1.46
CA GLU A 41 -3.66 12.53 -1.10
C GLU A 41 -2.80 13.35 -2.06
N ASP A 42 -1.61 12.86 -2.41
CA ASP A 42 -0.72 13.51 -3.39
C ASP A 42 -1.37 13.63 -4.77
N ILE A 43 -2.04 12.57 -5.23
CA ILE A 43 -2.77 12.59 -6.51
C ILE A 43 -3.90 13.62 -6.47
N TYR A 44 -4.73 13.61 -5.42
CA TYR A 44 -5.82 14.59 -5.29
C TYR A 44 -5.31 16.03 -5.13
N ALA A 45 -4.19 16.21 -4.44
CA ALA A 45 -3.56 17.50 -4.25
C ALA A 45 -3.11 18.11 -5.59
N TYR A 46 -2.61 17.31 -6.52
CA TYR A 46 -2.27 17.76 -7.88
C TYR A 46 -3.53 18.06 -8.70
N VAL A 47 -4.51 17.15 -8.72
CA VAL A 47 -5.77 17.34 -9.48
C VAL A 47 -6.48 18.63 -9.06
N LYS A 48 -6.47 18.94 -7.76
CA LYS A 48 -7.14 20.13 -7.21
C LYS A 48 -6.36 21.42 -7.46
N TYR A 49 -5.02 21.36 -7.41
CA TYR A 49 -4.14 22.53 -7.53
C TYR A 49 -2.89 22.18 -8.35
N PRO A 50 -2.95 22.22 -9.68
CA PRO A 50 -1.81 21.87 -10.53
C PRO A 50 -0.66 22.88 -10.37
N SER A 51 0.57 22.39 -10.24
CA SER A 51 1.81 23.18 -10.24
C SER A 51 3.00 22.26 -10.56
N ASP A 52 4.12 22.83 -10.99
CA ASP A 52 5.33 22.06 -11.33
C ASP A 52 5.84 21.25 -10.14
N ASP A 53 5.89 21.85 -8.94
CA ASP A 53 6.31 21.14 -7.72
C ASP A 53 5.41 19.92 -7.44
N ARG A 54 4.09 20.08 -7.60
CA ARG A 54 3.13 18.99 -7.37
C ARG A 54 3.12 17.96 -8.49
N TYR A 55 3.52 18.34 -9.71
CA TYR A 55 3.73 17.40 -10.79
C TYR A 55 4.81 16.38 -10.42
N TYR A 56 5.94 16.85 -9.86
CA TYR A 56 7.00 15.94 -9.39
C TYR A 56 6.55 15.06 -8.23
N THR A 57 5.77 15.59 -7.28
CA THR A 57 5.17 14.79 -6.20
C THR A 57 4.23 13.71 -6.74
N LEU A 58 3.35 14.05 -7.69
CA LEU A 58 2.46 13.10 -8.36
C LEU A 58 3.26 11.98 -9.03
N ARG A 59 4.30 12.32 -9.80
CA ARG A 59 5.12 11.33 -10.50
C ARG A 59 5.84 10.40 -9.52
N ALA A 60 6.36 10.92 -8.42
CA ALA A 60 6.95 10.09 -7.36
C ALA A 60 5.92 9.14 -6.74
N ALA A 61 4.70 9.61 -6.48
CA ALA A 61 3.61 8.81 -5.95
C ALA A 61 3.21 7.67 -6.92
N GLN A 62 3.05 7.98 -8.22
CA GLN A 62 2.74 7.00 -9.27
C GLN A 62 3.82 5.91 -9.42
N GLN A 63 5.09 6.26 -9.27
CA GLN A 63 6.20 5.30 -9.32
C GLN A 63 6.20 4.34 -8.12
N ARG A 64 5.69 4.81 -6.99
CA ARG A 64 5.71 4.05 -5.74
C ARG A 64 4.62 2.98 -5.71
N VAL A 65 3.46 3.25 -6.32
CA VAL A 65 2.32 2.30 -6.43
C VAL A 65 2.75 0.87 -6.81
N PRO A 66 3.47 0.60 -7.91
CA PRO A 66 3.82 -0.79 -8.28
C PRO A 66 4.77 -1.47 -7.29
N ILE A 67 5.60 -0.70 -6.58
CA ILE A 67 6.51 -1.22 -5.54
C ILE A 67 5.69 -1.64 -4.32
N GLU A 68 4.83 -0.75 -3.84
CA GLU A 68 3.98 -0.98 -2.66
C GLU A 68 2.95 -2.07 -2.93
N LEU A 69 2.40 -2.16 -4.15
CA LEU A 69 1.49 -3.25 -4.53
C LEU A 69 2.16 -4.62 -4.51
N ARG A 70 3.46 -4.69 -4.88
CA ARG A 70 4.20 -5.94 -4.79
C ARG A 70 4.38 -6.37 -3.35
N ILE A 71 4.69 -5.43 -2.45
CA ILE A 71 4.79 -5.69 -1.01
C ILE A 71 3.43 -6.16 -0.49
N MET A 72 2.38 -5.37 -0.75
CA MET A 72 1.01 -5.68 -0.35
C MET A 72 0.54 -7.05 -0.83
N LYS A 73 0.79 -7.42 -2.09
CA LYS A 73 0.45 -8.75 -2.63
C LYS A 73 1.14 -9.88 -1.85
N LYS A 74 2.41 -9.70 -1.51
CA LYS A 74 3.16 -10.69 -0.71
C LYS A 74 2.58 -10.77 0.70
N SER A 75 2.37 -9.64 1.36
CA SER A 75 1.84 -9.57 2.73
C SER A 75 0.42 -10.15 2.80
N MET A 76 -0.45 -9.85 1.84
CA MET A 76 -1.77 -10.49 1.74
C MET A 76 -1.65 -12.02 1.58
N GLY A 77 -0.77 -12.50 0.71
CA GLY A 77 -0.56 -13.94 0.53
C GLY A 77 -0.15 -14.63 1.83
N GLU A 78 0.80 -14.05 2.56
CA GLU A 78 1.23 -14.53 3.88
C GLU A 78 0.10 -14.46 4.91
N PHE A 79 -0.67 -13.36 4.92
CA PHE A 79 -1.82 -13.20 5.80
C PHE A 79 -2.84 -14.32 5.57
N TYR A 80 -3.34 -14.48 4.34
CA TYR A 80 -4.29 -15.54 3.99
C TYR A 80 -3.75 -16.95 4.26
N HIS A 81 -2.45 -17.19 4.06
CA HIS A 81 -1.85 -18.51 4.30
C HIS A 81 -1.92 -18.95 5.77
N HIS A 82 -1.86 -18.01 6.71
CA HIS A 82 -1.81 -18.30 8.14
C HIS A 82 -3.18 -18.23 8.84
N LEU A 83 -4.26 -17.89 8.11
CA LEU A 83 -5.60 -17.88 8.67
C LEU A 83 -6.23 -19.27 8.66
N ASP A 84 -7.03 -19.56 9.69
CA ASP A 84 -7.86 -20.75 9.74
C ASP A 84 -9.12 -20.63 8.84
N LYS A 85 -9.90 -21.72 8.74
CA LYS A 85 -11.09 -21.76 7.87
C LYS A 85 -12.18 -20.76 8.24
N ASP A 86 -12.37 -20.50 9.53
CA ASP A 86 -13.41 -19.58 10.01
C ASP A 86 -12.96 -18.14 9.75
N GLN A 87 -11.68 -17.86 9.98
CA GLN A 87 -11.05 -16.58 9.69
C GLN A 87 -11.06 -16.25 8.19
N LEU A 88 -10.77 -17.24 7.34
CA LEU A 88 -10.88 -17.10 5.88
C LEU A 88 -12.32 -16.87 5.44
N THR A 89 -13.28 -17.52 6.09
CA THR A 89 -14.71 -17.37 5.78
C THR A 89 -15.19 -15.94 6.06
N ALA A 90 -14.71 -15.33 7.14
CA ALA A 90 -15.01 -13.92 7.46
C ALA A 90 -14.54 -12.95 6.37
N LEU A 91 -13.52 -13.30 5.58
CA LEU A 91 -12.94 -12.45 4.53
C LEU A 91 -13.54 -12.68 3.14
N ARG A 92 -14.48 -13.63 2.96
CA ARG A 92 -15.00 -13.98 1.62
C ARG A 92 -15.60 -12.80 0.86
N HIS A 93 -16.19 -11.84 1.57
CA HIS A 93 -16.76 -10.63 0.99
C HIS A 93 -15.71 -9.72 0.34
N LEU A 94 -14.43 -9.87 0.68
CA LEU A 94 -13.31 -9.12 0.11
C LEU A 94 -12.73 -9.78 -1.16
N ASN A 95 -13.13 -11.02 -1.48
CA ASN A 95 -12.60 -11.74 -2.65
C ASN A 95 -12.75 -10.97 -3.98
N PRO A 96 -13.89 -10.29 -4.26
CA PRO A 96 -14.02 -9.48 -5.46
C PRO A 96 -12.99 -8.34 -5.51
N VAL A 97 -12.76 -7.67 -4.38
CA VAL A 97 -11.79 -6.57 -4.24
C VAL A 97 -10.36 -7.09 -4.43
N ALA A 98 -10.04 -8.24 -3.84
CA ALA A 98 -8.73 -8.89 -4.01
C ALA A 98 -8.46 -9.32 -5.46
N ALA A 99 -9.50 -9.78 -6.17
CA ALA A 99 -9.41 -10.14 -7.58
C ALA A 99 -9.17 -8.89 -8.45
N GLU A 100 -9.89 -7.80 -8.21
CA GLU A 100 -9.73 -6.54 -8.93
C GLU A 100 -8.35 -5.90 -8.66
N LEU A 101 -7.86 -5.95 -7.43
CA LEU A 101 -6.52 -5.50 -7.08
C LEU A 101 -5.45 -6.33 -7.80
N SER A 102 -5.65 -7.64 -7.89
CA SER A 102 -4.74 -8.53 -8.61
C SER A 102 -4.70 -8.24 -10.11
N ASP A 103 -5.86 -7.92 -10.72
CA ASP A 103 -5.92 -7.51 -12.12
C ASP A 103 -5.24 -6.16 -12.34
N THR A 104 -5.51 -5.18 -11.47
CA THR A 104 -4.86 -3.86 -11.50
C THR A 104 -3.34 -3.99 -11.39
N TYR A 105 -2.84 -4.83 -10.48
CA TYR A 105 -1.42 -5.14 -10.36
C TYR A 105 -0.84 -5.77 -11.63
N ARG A 106 -1.57 -6.68 -12.28
CA ARG A 106 -1.14 -7.30 -13.55
C ARG A 106 -1.06 -6.27 -14.68
N ARG A 107 -1.99 -5.30 -14.72
CA ARG A 107 -1.97 -4.20 -15.70
C ARG A 107 -0.80 -3.26 -15.47
N LEU A 108 -0.42 -3.05 -14.20
CA LEU A 108 0.79 -2.32 -13.81
C LEU A 108 2.11 -3.12 -14.01
N ASP A 109 2.05 -4.43 -14.29
CA ASP A 109 3.24 -5.28 -14.47
C ASP A 109 4.10 -4.86 -15.68
N ARG A 110 3.45 -4.30 -16.72
CA ARG A 110 4.17 -3.71 -17.86
C ARG A 110 5.04 -2.55 -17.41
N LEU A 111 4.53 -1.67 -16.55
CA LEU A 111 5.25 -0.52 -15.99
C LEU A 111 6.37 -0.94 -15.01
N ARG A 112 6.17 -2.05 -14.29
CA ARG A 112 7.18 -2.63 -13.37
C ARG A 112 8.48 -3.02 -14.08
N LYS A 113 8.42 -3.52 -15.32
CA LYS A 113 9.61 -3.87 -16.13
C LYS A 113 10.42 -2.63 -16.53
N PHE A 114 9.79 -1.45 -16.60
CA PHE A 114 10.45 -0.19 -16.90
C PHE A 114 11.04 0.50 -15.65
N ALA A 115 10.45 0.27 -14.47
CA ALA A 115 10.98 0.73 -13.18
C ALA A 115 12.25 0.00 -12.70
N ALA A 116 12.52 -1.21 -13.20
CA ALA A 116 13.65 -2.04 -12.77
C ALA A 116 14.98 -1.77 -13.49
N HIS A 117 15.03 -0.81 -14.43
CA HIS A 117 16.25 -0.52 -15.18
C HIS A 117 17.18 0.41 -14.37
N ALA A 118 18.35 -0.08 -13.96
CA ALA A 118 19.31 0.63 -13.11
C ALA A 118 19.87 1.97 -13.67
N LYS A 119 19.56 2.33 -14.93
CA LYS A 119 19.94 3.59 -15.58
C LYS A 119 18.81 4.62 -15.68
N SER A 120 17.57 4.28 -15.32
CA SER A 120 16.44 5.21 -15.52
C SER A 120 16.30 6.24 -14.41
N GLY A 121 16.67 5.93 -13.16
CA GLY A 121 16.40 6.85 -12.04
C GLY A 121 14.93 7.29 -11.97
N VAL A 122 14.62 8.25 -11.09
CA VAL A 122 13.27 8.82 -10.96
C VAL A 122 12.74 9.42 -12.28
N TYR A 123 13.62 9.78 -13.23
CA TYR A 123 13.26 10.46 -14.47
C TYR A 123 12.96 9.55 -15.66
N GLY A 124 13.58 8.38 -15.75
CA GLY A 124 13.40 7.48 -16.89
C GLY A 124 12.09 6.69 -16.85
N ILE A 125 11.47 6.57 -15.67
CA ILE A 125 10.10 6.04 -15.55
C ILE A 125 9.11 7.08 -16.10
N VAL A 126 9.25 8.37 -15.73
CA VAL A 126 8.40 9.48 -16.22
C VAL A 126 8.53 9.68 -17.73
N SER A 127 9.76 9.73 -18.25
CA SER A 127 10.02 9.95 -19.68
C SER A 127 9.47 8.83 -20.58
N GLN A 128 9.26 7.62 -20.06
CA GLN A 128 8.69 6.50 -20.80
C GLN A 128 7.20 6.28 -20.49
N MET A 129 6.68 6.81 -19.38
CA MET A 129 5.24 6.86 -19.05
C MET A 129 4.44 7.66 -20.09
N ASP A 130 5.00 8.76 -20.60
CA ASP A 130 4.33 9.59 -21.62
C ASP A 130 4.28 8.92 -23.01
N SER A 131 5.03 7.82 -23.22
CA SER A 131 5.07 7.09 -24.50
C SER A 131 4.07 5.94 -24.62
N VAL A 132 3.32 5.63 -23.55
CA VAL A 132 2.33 4.54 -23.49
C VAL A 132 0.89 5.07 -23.66
N SER A 133 0.72 6.34 -24.02
CA SER A 133 -0.57 7.06 -23.99
C SER A 133 -1.57 6.73 -25.11
N ASP A 134 -1.48 5.57 -25.75
CA ASP A 134 -2.46 5.13 -26.76
C ASP A 134 -3.29 3.95 -26.21
N GLY A 135 -4.35 4.27 -25.46
CA GLY A 135 -5.53 3.40 -25.31
C GLY A 135 -5.69 2.55 -24.04
N GLU A 136 -4.82 2.63 -23.05
CA GLU A 136 -5.00 1.97 -21.73
C GLU A 136 -5.54 2.95 -20.66
N ASP A 137 -6.16 2.44 -19.59
CA ASP A 137 -6.50 3.24 -18.39
C ASP A 137 -5.27 4.06 -18.00
N THR A 138 -5.44 5.37 -17.80
CA THR A 138 -4.33 6.24 -17.44
C THR A 138 -3.66 5.71 -16.16
N LEU A 139 -2.35 5.87 -16.05
CA LEU A 139 -1.62 5.47 -14.84
C LEU A 139 -2.15 6.17 -13.59
N GLU A 140 -2.73 7.35 -13.73
CA GLU A 140 -3.48 8.04 -12.68
C GLU A 140 -4.68 7.22 -12.23
N THR A 141 -5.51 6.76 -13.18
CA THR A 141 -6.64 5.87 -12.90
C THR A 141 -6.18 4.60 -12.21
N LEU A 142 -5.16 3.91 -12.74
CA LEU A 142 -4.67 2.67 -12.12
C LEU A 142 -4.07 2.91 -10.72
N SER A 143 -3.39 4.03 -10.52
CA SER A 143 -2.84 4.42 -9.21
C SER A 143 -3.96 4.70 -8.22
N LEU A 144 -4.96 5.50 -8.59
CA LEU A 144 -6.11 5.81 -7.76
C LEU A 144 -6.92 4.55 -7.43
N THR A 145 -7.25 3.73 -8.43
CA THR A 145 -7.95 2.46 -8.24
C THR A 145 -7.18 1.56 -7.28
N SER A 146 -5.86 1.42 -7.46
CA SER A 146 -5.01 0.65 -6.55
C SER A 146 -5.07 1.17 -5.11
N THR A 147 -4.98 2.50 -4.91
CA THR A 147 -5.03 3.09 -3.57
C THR A 147 -6.36 2.78 -2.87
N HIS A 148 -7.49 2.92 -3.57
CA HIS A 148 -8.81 2.64 -3.01
C HIS A 148 -9.00 1.15 -2.70
N LEU A 149 -8.62 0.26 -3.62
CA LEU A 149 -8.77 -1.18 -3.42
C LEU A 149 -7.94 -1.68 -2.23
N VAL A 150 -6.70 -1.18 -2.07
CA VAL A 150 -5.86 -1.53 -0.91
C VAL A 150 -6.50 -1.06 0.39
N GLU A 151 -6.99 0.18 0.45
CA GLU A 151 -7.67 0.68 1.66
C GLU A 151 -8.90 -0.16 2.01
N ILE A 152 -9.77 -0.47 1.03
CA ILE A 152 -10.96 -1.31 1.27
C ILE A 152 -10.57 -2.69 1.77
N LEU A 153 -9.54 -3.31 1.17
CA LEU A 153 -9.07 -4.64 1.56
C LEU A 153 -8.53 -4.65 2.99
N VAL A 154 -7.67 -3.68 3.33
CA VAL A 154 -7.04 -3.63 4.65
C VAL A 154 -8.07 -3.26 5.71
N ASP A 155 -8.91 -2.25 5.47
CA ASP A 155 -9.96 -1.83 6.42
C ASP A 155 -10.98 -2.97 6.63
N GLY A 156 -11.33 -3.70 5.56
CA GLY A 156 -12.19 -4.89 5.63
C GLY A 156 -11.54 -6.03 6.43
N ALA A 157 -10.25 -6.29 6.24
CA ALA A 157 -9.51 -7.29 7.00
C ALA A 157 -9.37 -6.89 8.48
N MET A 158 -9.13 -5.62 8.77
CA MET A 158 -9.12 -5.06 10.12
C MET A 158 -10.48 -5.19 10.81
N HIS A 159 -11.57 -5.00 10.07
CA HIS A 159 -12.92 -5.15 10.60
C HIS A 159 -13.27 -6.62 10.87
N ALA A 160 -12.87 -7.53 9.99
CA ALA A 160 -13.07 -8.97 10.17
C ALA A 160 -12.24 -9.54 11.34
N HIS A 161 -11.00 -9.05 11.51
CA HIS A 161 -10.02 -9.58 12.46
C HIS A 161 -9.38 -8.51 13.36
N PRO A 162 -10.16 -7.74 14.14
CA PRO A 162 -9.65 -6.59 14.89
C PRO A 162 -8.60 -6.98 15.93
N ASN A 163 -8.72 -8.17 16.54
CA ASN A 163 -7.78 -8.66 17.54
C ASN A 163 -6.44 -9.12 16.94
N LEU A 164 -6.43 -9.60 15.69
CA LEU A 164 -5.18 -9.96 15.01
C LEU A 164 -4.37 -8.69 14.72
N PHE A 165 -5.03 -7.65 14.18
CA PHE A 165 -4.39 -6.36 13.94
C PHE A 165 -3.93 -5.71 15.25
N ALA A 166 -4.80 -5.58 16.25
CA ALA A 166 -4.40 -5.00 17.54
C ALA A 166 -3.25 -5.78 18.19
N GLY A 167 -3.26 -7.11 18.13
CA GLY A 167 -2.21 -7.96 18.69
C GLY A 167 -0.88 -7.83 17.95
N ALA A 168 -0.88 -7.74 16.63
CA ALA A 168 0.32 -7.54 15.83
C ALA A 168 0.92 -6.14 16.03
N LEU A 169 0.08 -5.10 15.99
CA LEU A 169 0.50 -3.70 16.14
C LEU A 169 1.01 -3.39 17.56
N ALA A 170 0.47 -4.05 18.58
CA ALA A 170 0.94 -3.91 19.96
C ALA A 170 2.32 -4.56 20.20
N LYS A 171 2.85 -5.36 19.27
CA LYS A 171 4.19 -5.96 19.38
C LYS A 171 5.27 -5.14 18.66
N THR A 172 4.86 -4.14 17.86
CA THR A 172 5.75 -3.29 17.07
C THR A 172 5.94 -1.93 17.72
N TYR A 173 7.18 -1.41 17.73
CA TYR A 173 7.41 -0.01 18.08
C TYR A 173 7.03 0.90 16.91
N VAL A 174 6.54 2.10 17.23
CA VAL A 174 6.31 3.17 16.24
C VAL A 174 7.59 3.49 15.45
N ALA A 175 8.74 3.44 16.11
CA ALA A 175 10.04 3.63 15.47
C ALA A 175 10.37 2.52 14.45
N ASP A 176 9.97 1.28 14.71
CA ASP A 176 10.19 0.16 13.79
C ASP A 176 9.29 0.28 12.55
N MET A 177 8.02 0.68 12.74
CA MET A 177 7.09 0.97 11.64
C MET A 177 7.54 2.14 10.76
N CYS A 178 8.10 3.18 11.37
CA CYS A 178 8.64 4.33 10.63
C CYS A 178 10.02 4.06 10.01
N SER A 179 10.78 3.08 10.51
CA SER A 179 12.11 2.74 9.98
C SER A 179 12.08 2.02 8.62
N ILE A 180 10.91 1.50 8.23
CA ILE A 180 10.69 0.81 6.94
C ILE A 180 10.08 1.78 5.90
N LEU A 181 9.54 2.92 6.33
CA LEU A 181 9.14 4.00 5.43
C LEU A 181 10.37 4.81 5.04
N PRO A 182 10.77 4.84 3.76
CA PRO A 182 11.92 5.65 3.38
C PRO A 182 11.59 7.14 3.62
N ASN A 183 12.49 7.83 4.32
CA ASN A 183 12.36 9.27 4.56
C ASN A 183 12.67 10.02 3.26
N PHE A 184 11.63 10.40 2.52
CA PHE A 184 11.76 11.06 1.21
C PHE A 184 11.79 12.60 1.29
N ARG A 185 11.72 13.18 2.49
CA ARG A 185 11.82 14.65 2.68
C ARG A 185 13.26 15.15 2.77
N THR A 186 14.23 14.25 2.69
CA THR A 186 15.66 14.56 2.63
C THR A 186 16.21 14.18 1.26
N PHE A 187 15.95 15.03 0.26
CA PHE A 187 16.74 15.18 -0.96
C PHE A 187 16.86 16.67 -1.27
#